data_AF-A0A1V5FLN6-F1
#
_entry.id   AF-A0A1V5FLN6-F1
#
_cell.length_a   1.000
_cell.length_b   1.000
_cell.length_c   1.000
_cell.angle_alpha   90.00
_cell.angle_beta   90.00
_cell.angle_gamma   90.00
#
_symmetry.space_group_name_H-M   'P 1'
#
loop_
_entity.id
_entity.type
_entity.pdbx_description
1 polymer ?
#
loop_
_entity_poly.entity_id
_entity_poly.type
_entity_poly.pdbx_seq_one_letter_code
_entity_poly.pdbx_strand_id
1 'polypeptide(L)'
;MGAALVIACVLAGGCATGGESEPQPEDLTLLVTLNKSVYRPGEIVEARVKLANNTNEQLELPKLSAADGGSISFWYSLATEPDASMQRPPVVSRLERPEGLITLAPGQSEERTFVLTRLAEYSGPMLLQVHYDPNPAGSGRTEPKIFSNPVAYDVKGELLFGRDPSGYLMEEEAIGLANAVAPGEVRSGDAILIEDEMGFYKWWVNLQVQREGGQTQTLAWLVDPYFGRVIGQAQPFPENMQNDPRTRGQKSLRRDPSRPDRVYMED
;
A
#
# COMPACT_ATOMS: atom_id res chain seq x y z
N MET A 1 10.43 -86.02 23.37
CA MET A 1 9.48 -84.96 23.76
C MET A 1 10.25 -83.97 24.62
N GLY A 2 10.45 -82.70 24.30
CA GLY A 2 10.13 -81.87 23.14
C GLY A 2 11.15 -80.73 23.08
N ALA A 3 11.45 -80.25 21.88
CA ALA A 3 12.35 -79.13 21.64
C ALA A 3 11.61 -77.81 21.91
N ALA A 4 12.22 -76.90 22.68
CA ALA A 4 11.71 -75.55 22.88
C ALA A 4 12.46 -74.59 21.94
N LEU A 5 11.70 -74.01 21.03
CA LEU A 5 12.10 -73.03 20.03
C LEU A 5 12.26 -71.65 20.67
N VAL A 6 13.39 -71.00 20.38
CA VAL A 6 13.69 -69.60 20.71
C VAL A 6 13.04 -68.69 19.67
N ILE A 7 12.32 -67.65 20.09
CA ILE A 7 11.97 -66.51 19.23
C ILE A 7 12.46 -65.24 19.93
N ALA A 8 13.52 -64.67 19.38
CA ALA A 8 14.01 -63.34 19.70
C ALA A 8 13.16 -62.30 18.94
N CYS A 9 12.44 -61.45 19.68
CA CYS A 9 11.78 -60.28 19.10
C CYS A 9 12.84 -59.20 18.84
N VAL A 10 13.20 -59.03 17.57
CA VAL A 10 13.92 -57.84 17.08
C VAL A 10 12.92 -56.68 17.09
N LEU A 11 13.05 -55.78 18.07
CA LEU A 11 12.39 -54.48 18.04
C LEU A 11 13.06 -53.63 16.96
N ALA A 12 12.47 -53.64 15.77
CA ALA A 12 12.75 -52.64 14.76
C ALA A 12 12.17 -51.30 15.24
N GLY A 13 12.99 -50.50 15.92
CA GLY A 13 12.72 -49.10 16.18
C GLY A 13 12.80 -48.32 14.87
N GLY A 14 11.66 -48.21 14.18
CA GLY A 14 11.50 -47.25 13.10
C GLY A 14 11.49 -45.85 13.69
N CYS A 15 12.55 -45.08 13.41
CA CYS A 15 12.51 -43.63 13.55
C CYS A 15 11.43 -43.12 12.60
N ALA A 16 10.26 -42.77 13.13
CA ALA A 16 9.30 -41.95 12.42
C ALA A 16 9.93 -40.56 12.29
N THR A 17 10.57 -40.31 11.15
CA THR A 17 10.84 -38.95 10.68
C THR A 17 9.50 -38.25 10.60
N GLY A 18 9.25 -37.32 11.53
CA GLY A 18 8.13 -36.39 11.45
C GLY A 18 8.28 -35.61 10.15
N GLY A 19 7.47 -35.94 9.15
CA GLY A 19 7.26 -35.05 8.03
C GLY A 19 6.57 -33.83 8.60
N GLU A 20 7.17 -32.65 8.41
CA GLU A 20 6.50 -31.38 8.61
C GLU A 20 5.19 -31.46 7.83
N SER A 21 4.05 -31.43 8.53
CA SER A 21 2.75 -31.41 7.88
C SER A 21 2.61 -30.08 7.15
N GLU A 22 2.46 -30.16 5.83
CA GLU A 22 2.32 -29.02 4.96
C GLU A 22 1.05 -28.22 5.32
N PRO A 23 1.12 -26.88 5.45
CA PRO A 23 -0.04 -26.09 5.80
C PRO A 23 -1.07 -26.08 4.66
N GLN A 24 -2.27 -26.59 4.93
CA GLN A 24 -3.43 -26.57 4.03
C GLN A 24 -4.08 -25.16 4.02
N PRO A 25 -4.90 -24.82 3.01
CA PRO A 25 -5.63 -23.54 2.99
C PRO A 25 -6.49 -23.27 4.23
N GLU A 26 -6.95 -24.31 4.94
CA GLU A 26 -7.66 -24.21 6.22
C GLU A 26 -6.76 -23.82 7.42
N ASP A 27 -5.45 -23.93 7.30
CA ASP A 27 -4.49 -23.72 8.39
C ASP A 27 -4.19 -22.24 8.65
N LEU A 28 -4.43 -21.41 7.65
CA LEU A 28 -4.23 -19.97 7.70
C LEU A 28 -5.51 -19.23 7.38
N THR A 29 -5.82 -18.21 8.17
CA THR A 29 -6.91 -17.28 7.87
C THR A 29 -6.35 -15.90 7.53
N LEU A 30 -6.69 -15.43 6.33
CA LEU A 30 -6.42 -14.08 5.89
C LEU A 30 -7.71 -13.25 5.99
N LEU A 31 -7.65 -12.14 6.70
CA LEU A 31 -8.75 -11.19 6.80
C LEU A 31 -8.31 -9.82 6.33
N VAL A 32 -9.18 -9.15 5.58
CA VAL A 32 -9.03 -7.73 5.28
C VAL A 32 -10.20 -6.96 5.85
N THR A 33 -9.89 -5.81 6.44
CA THR A 33 -10.86 -4.84 6.94
C THR A 33 -10.50 -3.46 6.42
N LEU A 34 -11.53 -2.68 6.11
CA LEU A 34 -11.38 -1.29 5.69
C LEU A 34 -11.73 -0.35 6.85
N ASN A 35 -11.09 0.82 6.89
CA ASN A 35 -11.38 1.84 7.91
C ASN A 35 -12.79 2.43 7.79
N LYS A 36 -13.44 2.31 6.62
CA LYS A 36 -14.83 2.73 6.38
C LYS A 36 -15.44 1.97 5.19
N SER A 37 -16.76 2.11 5.01
CA SER A 37 -17.51 1.47 3.93
C SER A 37 -17.82 2.40 2.75
N VAL A 38 -17.63 3.71 2.90
CA VAL A 38 -17.93 4.72 1.87
C VAL A 38 -16.75 5.68 1.72
N TYR A 39 -16.25 5.83 0.50
CA TYR A 39 -15.15 6.70 0.11
C TYR A 39 -15.59 7.75 -0.90
N ARG A 40 -14.92 8.89 -0.93
CA ARG A 40 -15.01 9.83 -2.04
C ARG A 40 -14.01 9.47 -3.14
N PRO A 41 -14.28 9.80 -4.41
CA PRO A 41 -13.28 9.64 -5.46
C PRO A 41 -11.95 10.33 -5.09
N GLY A 42 -10.82 9.67 -5.33
CA GLY A 42 -9.48 10.20 -5.03
C GLY A 42 -9.05 10.15 -3.56
N GLU A 43 -9.93 9.68 -2.67
CA GLU A 43 -9.62 9.46 -1.26
C GLU A 43 -8.75 8.21 -1.07
N ILE A 44 -7.91 8.22 -0.04
CA ILE A 44 -7.15 7.03 0.33
C ILE A 44 -8.04 5.97 0.97
N VAL A 45 -7.65 4.71 0.77
CA VAL A 45 -8.23 3.57 1.45
C VAL A 45 -7.16 2.95 2.34
N GLU A 46 -7.46 2.83 3.64
CA GLU A 46 -6.61 2.10 4.58
C GLU A 46 -7.17 0.69 4.74
N ALA A 47 -6.41 -0.30 4.30
CA ALA A 47 -6.74 -1.70 4.38
C ALA A 47 -5.87 -2.38 5.44
N ARG A 48 -6.50 -2.89 6.49
CA ARG A 48 -5.85 -3.66 7.54
C ARG A 48 -5.96 -5.13 7.21
N VAL A 49 -4.80 -5.76 7.03
CA VAL A 49 -4.66 -7.17 6.68
C VAL A 49 -4.16 -7.93 7.89
N LYS A 50 -4.87 -9.00 8.24
CA LYS A 50 -4.54 -9.88 9.36
C LYS A 50 -4.35 -11.30 8.84
N LEU A 51 -3.21 -11.90 9.15
CA LEU A 51 -2.90 -13.30 8.88
C LEU A 51 -2.84 -14.05 10.21
N ALA A 52 -3.65 -15.08 10.38
CA ALA A 52 -3.75 -15.87 11.60
C ALA A 52 -3.39 -17.33 11.35
N ASN A 53 -2.62 -17.91 12.28
CA ASN A 53 -2.32 -19.33 12.33
C ASN A 53 -3.40 -20.06 13.13
N ASN A 54 -4.19 -20.90 12.45
CA ASN A 54 -5.25 -21.68 13.06
C ASN A 54 -4.82 -23.11 13.42
N THR A 55 -3.57 -23.47 13.15
CA THR A 55 -3.03 -24.79 13.49
C THR A 55 -2.64 -24.91 14.96
N ASN A 56 -2.28 -26.12 15.37
CA ASN A 56 -1.66 -26.38 16.67
C ASN A 56 -0.12 -26.36 16.61
N GLU A 57 0.45 -25.95 15.48
CA GLU A 57 1.90 -25.90 15.26
C GLU A 57 2.39 -24.46 15.05
N GLN A 58 3.68 -24.26 15.25
CA GLN A 58 4.32 -22.98 14.93
C GLN A 58 4.62 -22.93 13.43
N LEU A 59 4.26 -21.83 12.78
CA LEU A 59 4.51 -21.63 11.35
C LEU A 59 5.54 -20.54 11.11
N GLU A 60 6.39 -20.74 10.10
CA GLU A 60 7.31 -19.73 9.56
C GLU A 60 6.86 -19.31 8.17
N LEU A 61 6.42 -18.06 8.08
CA LEU A 61 5.68 -17.53 6.93
C LEU A 61 6.35 -16.26 6.41
N PRO A 62 6.30 -15.96 5.11
CA PRO A 62 6.71 -14.67 4.58
C PRO A 62 6.01 -13.51 5.30
N LYS A 63 6.78 -12.46 5.62
CA LYS A 63 6.24 -11.21 6.17
C LYS A 63 5.17 -10.64 5.24
N LEU A 64 4.15 -10.02 5.81
CA LEU A 64 3.15 -9.24 5.05
C LEU A 64 3.82 -8.05 4.37
N SER A 65 4.17 -8.17 3.09
CA SER A 65 4.81 -7.12 2.28
C SER A 65 4.18 -7.03 0.91
N ALA A 66 4.01 -5.81 0.41
CA ALA A 66 3.49 -5.53 -0.92
C ALA A 66 4.55 -4.86 -1.82
N ALA A 67 5.83 -4.88 -1.41
CA ALA A 67 6.94 -4.50 -2.27
C ALA A 67 7.07 -5.49 -3.44
N ASP A 68 7.85 -5.14 -4.46
CA ASP A 68 8.07 -6.02 -5.61
C ASP A 68 8.60 -7.39 -5.14
N GLY A 69 7.91 -8.47 -5.51
CA GLY A 69 8.21 -9.82 -5.03
C GLY A 69 7.72 -10.14 -3.61
N GLY A 70 6.94 -9.25 -2.99
CA GLY A 70 6.31 -9.45 -1.68
C GLY A 70 5.17 -10.47 -1.71
N SER A 71 4.68 -10.80 -0.51
CA SER A 71 3.66 -11.83 -0.27
C SER A 71 2.22 -11.32 -0.36
N ILE A 72 1.97 -10.01 -0.42
CA ILE A 72 0.63 -9.43 -0.40
C ILE A 72 0.32 -8.71 -1.71
N SER A 73 -0.84 -9.02 -2.28
CA SER A 73 -1.41 -8.26 -3.41
C SER A 73 -2.88 -7.91 -3.18
N PHE A 74 -3.29 -6.74 -3.66
CA PHE A 74 -4.66 -6.23 -3.52
C PHE A 74 -5.34 -6.24 -4.87
N TRP A 75 -6.52 -6.86 -4.91
CA TRP A 75 -7.33 -7.03 -6.10
C TRP A 75 -8.69 -6.42 -5.85
N TYR A 76 -9.16 -5.63 -6.80
CA TYR A 76 -10.48 -5.01 -6.71
C TYR A 76 -11.27 -5.23 -7.97
N SER A 77 -12.59 -5.24 -7.85
CA SER A 77 -13.52 -5.34 -8.96
C SER A 77 -14.73 -4.44 -8.72
N LEU A 78 -15.45 -4.14 -9.79
CA LEU A 78 -16.81 -3.61 -9.66
C LEU A 78 -17.68 -4.71 -9.04
N ALA A 79 -18.57 -4.36 -8.12
CA ALA A 79 -19.44 -5.34 -7.48
C ALA A 79 -20.37 -6.06 -8.49
N THR A 80 -20.65 -5.43 -9.63
CA THR A 80 -21.44 -5.98 -10.74
C THR A 80 -20.64 -6.92 -11.66
N GLU A 81 -19.31 -6.85 -11.62
CA GLU A 81 -18.40 -7.62 -12.48
C GLU A 81 -17.25 -8.20 -11.64
N PRO A 82 -17.54 -9.10 -10.69
CA PRO A 82 -16.53 -9.59 -9.75
C PRO A 82 -15.36 -10.30 -10.43
N ASP A 83 -15.60 -10.91 -11.59
CA ASP A 83 -14.59 -11.64 -12.37
C ASP A 83 -13.63 -10.71 -13.12
N ALA A 84 -14.00 -9.44 -13.33
CA ALA A 84 -13.17 -8.41 -13.96
C ALA A 84 -12.27 -7.70 -12.93
N SER A 85 -11.49 -8.48 -12.19
CA SER A 85 -10.62 -7.95 -11.14
C SER A 85 -9.36 -7.29 -11.70
N MET A 86 -8.93 -6.22 -11.03
CA MET A 86 -7.72 -5.46 -11.34
C MET A 86 -6.85 -5.39 -10.09
N GLN A 87 -5.54 -5.52 -10.28
CA GLN A 87 -4.58 -5.34 -9.19
C GLN A 87 -4.34 -3.85 -8.92
N ARG A 88 -4.23 -3.47 -7.64
CA ARG A 88 -3.77 -2.13 -7.21
C ARG A 88 -2.66 -2.26 -6.19
N PRO A 89 -1.43 -1.81 -6.49
CA PRO A 89 -0.38 -1.78 -5.49
C PRO A 89 -0.73 -0.74 -4.40
N PRO A 90 -0.45 -1.03 -3.12
CA PRO A 90 -0.49 -0.03 -2.09
C PRO A 90 0.72 0.90 -2.19
N VAL A 91 0.75 1.93 -1.35
CA VAL A 91 1.94 2.75 -1.12
C VAL A 91 3.00 1.89 -0.45
N VAL A 92 4.17 1.83 -1.07
CA VAL A 92 5.33 1.07 -0.57
C VAL A 92 6.55 1.98 -0.60
N SER A 93 7.39 1.87 0.43
CA SER A 93 8.70 2.54 0.42
C SER A 93 9.62 1.83 -0.57
N ARG A 94 10.45 2.58 -1.31
CA ARG A 94 11.51 1.98 -2.13
C ARG A 94 12.58 1.24 -1.30
N LEU A 95 12.63 1.51 0.00
CA LEU A 95 13.55 0.89 0.94
C LEU A 95 12.92 -0.32 1.65
N GLU A 96 11.62 -0.60 1.43
CA GLU A 96 10.98 -1.79 1.96
C GLU A 96 11.61 -3.03 1.32
N ARG A 97 12.08 -3.94 2.18
CA ARG A 97 12.57 -5.25 1.77
C ARG A 97 11.42 -6.25 1.84
N PRO A 98 11.09 -6.93 0.74
CA PRO A 98 10.05 -7.96 0.74
C PRO A 98 10.52 -9.23 1.47
N GLU A 99 11.83 -9.42 1.64
CA GLU A 99 12.38 -10.59 2.29
C GLU A 99 12.14 -10.56 3.81
N GLY A 100 11.95 -11.76 4.37
CA GLY A 100 11.82 -11.97 5.80
C GLY A 100 10.71 -12.94 6.13
N LEU A 101 10.94 -13.70 7.19
CA LEU A 101 9.95 -14.60 7.76
C LEU A 101 9.41 -13.99 9.06
N ILE A 102 8.13 -14.21 9.29
CA ILE A 102 7.46 -14.05 10.58
C ILE A 102 7.19 -15.44 11.15
N THR A 103 7.26 -15.53 12.47
CA THR A 103 6.93 -16.75 13.19
C THR A 103 5.59 -16.56 13.88
N LEU A 104 4.63 -17.42 13.57
CA LEU A 104 3.30 -17.42 14.19
C LEU A 104 3.11 -18.68 15.03
N ALA A 105 3.01 -18.52 16.34
CA ALA A 105 2.60 -19.59 17.24
C ALA A 105 1.13 -20.01 16.99
N PRO A 106 0.69 -21.17 17.50
CA PRO A 106 -0.71 -21.59 17.44
C PRO A 106 -1.67 -20.51 17.93
N GLY A 107 -2.66 -20.14 17.11
CA GLY A 107 -3.64 -19.10 17.42
C GLY A 107 -3.11 -17.65 17.35
N GLN A 108 -1.84 -17.45 17.02
CA GLN A 108 -1.25 -16.11 16.86
C GLN A 108 -1.63 -15.52 15.50
N SER A 109 -1.64 -14.18 15.43
CA SER A 109 -1.80 -13.45 14.19
C SER A 109 -0.79 -12.32 14.04
N GLU A 110 -0.43 -12.03 12.79
CA GLU A 110 0.25 -10.80 12.38
C GLU A 110 -0.75 -9.86 11.71
N GLU A 111 -0.61 -8.56 11.94
CA GLU A 111 -1.47 -7.54 11.35
C GLU A 111 -0.64 -6.39 10.79
N ARG A 112 -0.98 -5.93 9.58
CA ARG A 112 -0.37 -4.76 8.94
C ARG A 112 -1.42 -3.92 8.23
N THR A 113 -1.29 -2.60 8.34
CA THR A 113 -2.10 -1.63 7.58
C THR A 113 -1.38 -1.22 6.31
N PHE A 114 -2.12 -1.21 5.20
CA PHE A 114 -1.67 -0.79 3.88
C PHE A 114 -2.51 0.39 3.41
N VAL A 115 -1.86 1.35 2.74
CA VAL A 115 -2.50 2.55 2.21
C VAL A 115 -2.64 2.40 0.70
N LEU A 116 -3.86 2.48 0.17
CA LEU A 116 -4.12 2.45 -1.26
C LEU A 116 -4.66 3.81 -1.71
N THR A 117 -3.93 4.47 -2.60
CA THR A 117 -4.29 5.82 -3.08
C THR A 117 -5.19 5.79 -4.32
N ARG A 118 -5.24 4.65 -5.02
CA ARG A 118 -5.97 4.49 -6.30
C ARG A 118 -7.15 3.51 -6.24
N LEU A 119 -7.50 3.04 -5.04
CA LEU A 119 -8.59 2.08 -4.88
C LEU A 119 -9.97 2.77 -5.02
N ALA A 120 -10.09 4.03 -4.61
CA ALA A 120 -11.29 4.85 -4.77
C ALA A 120 -11.20 5.80 -5.99
N GLU A 121 -10.64 5.35 -7.11
CA GLU A 121 -10.53 6.18 -8.33
C GLU A 121 -11.85 6.23 -9.11
N TYR A 122 -12.57 5.10 -9.17
CA TYR A 122 -13.82 4.96 -9.91
C TYR A 122 -15.01 4.96 -8.95
N SER A 123 -16.08 5.66 -9.36
CA SER A 123 -17.31 5.71 -8.58
C SER A 123 -18.14 4.44 -8.74
N GLY A 124 -18.87 4.08 -7.69
CA GLY A 124 -19.80 2.95 -7.66
C GLY A 124 -19.48 1.91 -6.58
N PRO A 125 -20.27 0.83 -6.54
CA PRO A 125 -20.07 -0.27 -5.60
C PRO A 125 -18.89 -1.15 -6.04
N MET A 126 -18.02 -1.47 -5.10
CA MET A 126 -16.74 -2.12 -5.32
C MET A 126 -16.55 -3.29 -4.37
N LEU A 127 -15.69 -4.23 -4.76
CA LEU A 127 -15.21 -5.32 -3.92
C LEU A 127 -13.69 -5.27 -3.84
N LEU A 128 -13.15 -5.42 -2.64
CA LEU A 128 -11.72 -5.62 -2.38
C LEU A 128 -11.47 -7.05 -1.90
N GLN A 129 -10.45 -7.70 -2.43
CA GLN A 129 -9.90 -8.95 -1.91
C GLN A 129 -8.38 -8.85 -1.84
N VAL A 130 -7.81 -9.42 -0.79
CA VAL A 130 -6.36 -9.50 -0.59
C VAL A 130 -5.92 -10.93 -0.80
N HIS A 131 -4.83 -11.11 -1.54
CA HIS A 131 -4.21 -12.40 -1.73
C HIS A 131 -2.88 -12.42 -0.99
N TYR A 132 -2.64 -13.49 -0.26
CA TYR A 132 -1.37 -13.81 0.37
C TYR A 132 -0.70 -14.97 -0.36
N ASP A 133 0.52 -14.75 -0.81
CA ASP A 133 1.38 -15.76 -1.43
C ASP A 133 2.42 -16.23 -0.41
N PRO A 134 2.28 -17.45 0.12
CA PRO A 134 3.28 -18.03 1.02
C PRO A 134 4.60 -18.41 0.31
N ASN A 135 4.66 -18.31 -1.02
CA ASN A 135 5.82 -18.66 -1.84
C ASN A 135 6.37 -17.43 -2.58
N PRO A 136 7.01 -16.48 -1.88
CA PRO A 136 7.64 -15.35 -2.56
C PRO A 136 8.69 -15.83 -3.55
N ALA A 137 9.02 -14.97 -4.53
CA ALA A 137 9.94 -15.30 -5.60
C ALA A 137 11.28 -15.85 -5.06
N GLY A 138 11.69 -17.03 -5.55
CA GLY A 138 12.93 -17.69 -5.12
C GLY A 138 12.82 -18.57 -3.88
N SER A 139 11.64 -18.69 -3.26
CA SER A 139 11.43 -19.55 -2.07
C SER A 139 11.49 -21.06 -2.36
N GLY A 140 11.21 -21.48 -3.59
CA GLY A 140 11.12 -22.90 -3.96
C GLY A 140 9.93 -23.65 -3.34
N ARG A 141 9.04 -22.94 -2.62
CA ARG A 141 7.82 -23.49 -2.03
C ARG A 141 6.69 -23.53 -3.07
N THR A 142 5.72 -24.43 -2.87
CA THR A 142 4.56 -24.65 -3.77
C THR A 142 3.23 -24.66 -3.03
N GLU A 143 3.15 -23.92 -1.93
CA GLU A 143 1.95 -23.80 -1.10
C GLU A 143 0.84 -23.02 -1.85
N PRO A 144 -0.45 -23.34 -1.64
CA PRO A 144 -1.52 -22.60 -2.30
C PRO A 144 -1.61 -21.16 -1.79
N LYS A 145 -2.03 -20.24 -2.68
CA LYS A 145 -2.35 -18.86 -2.28
C LYS A 145 -3.54 -18.83 -1.34
N ILE A 146 -3.49 -17.93 -0.37
CA ILE A 146 -4.56 -17.72 0.61
C ILE A 146 -5.31 -16.45 0.25
N PHE A 147 -6.62 -16.54 0.20
CA PHE A 147 -7.50 -15.45 -0.19
C PHE A 147 -8.23 -14.91 1.02
N SER A 148 -8.33 -13.59 1.13
CA SER A 148 -9.11 -12.97 2.19
C SER A 148 -10.61 -13.10 1.94
N ASN A 149 -11.40 -12.79 2.96
CA ASN A 149 -12.78 -12.39 2.77
C ASN A 149 -12.86 -11.23 1.75
N PRO A 150 -13.88 -11.20 0.86
CA PRO A 150 -14.16 -10.01 0.07
C PRO A 150 -14.76 -8.93 0.97
N VAL A 151 -14.40 -7.67 0.74
CA VAL A 151 -14.96 -6.51 1.44
C VAL A 151 -15.63 -5.58 0.44
N ALA A 152 -16.94 -5.39 0.61
CA ALA A 152 -17.70 -4.43 -0.17
C ALA A 152 -17.50 -3.01 0.36
N TYR A 153 -17.34 -2.06 -0.56
CA TYR A 153 -17.31 -0.63 -0.27
C TYR A 153 -17.95 0.15 -1.42
N ASP A 154 -18.25 1.41 -1.19
CA ASP A 154 -18.89 2.29 -2.17
C ASP A 154 -18.06 3.56 -2.36
N VAL A 155 -17.91 4.01 -3.60
CA VAL A 155 -17.20 5.23 -3.95
C VAL A 155 -18.19 6.23 -4.54
N LYS A 156 -18.44 7.34 -3.84
CA LYS A 156 -19.42 8.34 -4.26
C LYS A 156 -19.15 9.74 -3.71
N GLY A 157 -19.82 10.71 -4.32
CA GLY A 157 -19.69 12.13 -3.97
C GLY A 157 -18.70 12.85 -4.87
N GLU A 158 -18.28 14.03 -4.42
CA GLU A 158 -17.34 14.87 -5.16
C GLU A 158 -15.90 14.33 -5.04
N LEU A 159 -15.13 14.52 -6.11
CA LEU A 159 -13.70 14.20 -6.13
C LEU A 159 -12.99 14.94 -5.01
N LEU A 160 -12.33 14.19 -4.12
CA LEU A 160 -11.58 14.77 -3.02
C LEU A 160 -10.23 15.30 -3.49
N PHE A 161 -9.48 14.50 -4.26
CA PHE A 161 -8.18 14.90 -4.80
C PHE A 161 -7.92 14.28 -6.17
N GLY A 162 -7.33 15.06 -7.08
CA GLY A 162 -6.69 14.51 -8.27
C GLY A 162 -5.38 13.79 -7.95
N ARG A 163 -5.18 12.62 -8.56
CA ARG A 163 -3.96 11.82 -8.44
C ARG A 163 -3.39 11.45 -9.79
N ASP A 164 -2.08 11.32 -9.85
CA ASP A 164 -1.37 10.80 -11.02
C ASP A 164 -1.54 9.26 -11.14
N PRO A 165 -1.11 8.64 -12.26
CA PRO A 165 -1.14 7.19 -12.39
C PRO A 165 -0.29 6.43 -11.37
N SER A 166 0.67 7.08 -10.71
CA SER A 166 1.44 6.49 -9.60
C SER A 166 0.69 6.55 -8.26
N GLY A 167 -0.43 7.29 -8.20
CA GLY A 167 -1.25 7.46 -7.01
C GLY A 167 -0.82 8.62 -6.11
N TYR A 168 0.12 9.47 -6.54
CA TYR A 168 0.49 10.69 -5.84
C TYR A 168 -0.54 11.78 -6.11
N LEU A 169 -0.79 12.66 -5.15
CA LEU A 169 -1.48 13.93 -5.42
C LEU A 169 -0.79 14.66 -6.57
N MET A 170 -1.59 15.28 -7.43
CA MET A 170 -1.06 16.20 -8.45
C MET A 170 -0.48 17.46 -7.78
N GLU A 171 0.43 18.12 -8.50
CA GLU A 171 1.10 19.34 -8.03
C GLU A 171 0.10 20.42 -7.59
N GLU A 172 -0.95 20.64 -8.37
CA GLU A 172 -1.96 21.67 -8.10
C GLU A 172 -2.72 21.41 -6.80
N GLU A 173 -2.98 20.14 -6.48
CA GLU A 173 -3.63 19.74 -5.23
C GLU A 173 -2.73 20.00 -4.02
N ALA A 174 -1.42 19.73 -4.16
CA ALA A 174 -0.45 19.99 -3.11
C ALA A 174 -0.29 21.49 -2.84
N ILE A 175 -0.22 22.31 -3.90
CA ILE A 175 -0.23 23.78 -3.80
C ILE A 175 -1.52 24.26 -3.15
N GLY A 176 -2.67 23.72 -3.55
CA GLY A 176 -3.99 24.04 -2.97
C GLY A 176 -4.05 23.76 -1.46
N LEU A 177 -3.53 22.61 -1.02
CA LEU A 177 -3.45 22.24 0.40
C LEU A 177 -2.54 23.18 1.21
N ALA A 178 -1.39 23.57 0.65
CA ALA A 178 -0.50 24.53 1.30
C ALA A 178 -1.11 25.94 1.35
N ASN A 179 -1.80 26.37 0.28
CA ASN A 179 -2.48 27.65 0.21
C ASN A 179 -3.59 27.77 1.27
N ALA A 180 -4.36 26.69 1.47
CA ALA A 180 -5.44 26.66 2.47
C ALA A 180 -4.98 26.89 3.92
N VAL A 181 -3.69 26.69 4.23
CA VAL A 181 -3.10 26.92 5.56
C VAL A 181 -2.18 28.14 5.61
N ALA A 182 -2.01 28.87 4.50
CA ALA A 182 -1.13 30.03 4.43
C ALA A 182 -1.76 31.23 5.17
N PRO A 183 -0.96 32.04 5.90
CA PRO A 183 -1.48 33.15 6.72
C PRO A 183 -1.79 34.43 5.93
N GLY A 184 -2.10 34.35 4.63
CA GLY A 184 -2.33 35.52 3.79
C GLY A 184 -2.69 35.19 2.35
N GLU A 185 -2.77 36.22 1.51
CA GLU A 185 -3.10 36.04 0.08
C GLU A 185 -1.91 35.43 -0.67
N VAL A 186 -2.12 34.25 -1.26
CA VAL A 186 -1.12 33.57 -2.09
C VAL A 186 -1.15 34.14 -3.50
N ARG A 187 0.00 34.65 -3.96
CA ARG A 187 0.19 35.24 -5.29
C ARG A 187 0.62 34.22 -6.32
N SER A 188 1.48 33.29 -5.93
CA SER A 188 1.97 32.20 -6.77
C SER A 188 2.48 31.07 -5.87
N GLY A 189 2.61 29.89 -6.45
CA GLY A 189 3.21 28.74 -5.78
C GLY A 189 3.85 27.80 -6.78
N ASP A 190 4.84 27.06 -6.31
CA ASP A 190 5.57 26.03 -7.02
C ASP A 190 5.80 24.85 -6.08
N ALA A 191 5.82 23.63 -6.62
CA ALA A 191 6.11 22.46 -5.83
C ALA A 191 7.08 21.51 -6.53
N ILE A 192 7.89 20.83 -5.73
CA ILE A 192 8.78 19.77 -6.18
C ILE A 192 8.51 18.51 -5.38
N LEU A 193 8.57 17.36 -6.04
CA LEU A 193 8.46 16.06 -5.38
C LEU A 193 9.85 15.64 -4.90
N ILE A 194 10.03 15.60 -3.58
CA ILE A 194 11.25 15.13 -2.92
C ILE A 194 10.99 13.78 -2.25
N GLU A 195 12.06 13.10 -1.85
CA GLU A 195 11.95 11.84 -1.14
C GLU A 195 12.67 11.90 0.20
N ASP A 196 12.06 11.31 1.22
CA ASP A 196 12.62 11.28 2.57
C ASP A 196 13.56 10.09 2.81
N GLU A 197 14.16 10.07 4.00
CA GLU A 197 15.10 9.04 4.44
C GLU A 197 14.45 7.66 4.54
N MET A 198 13.12 7.61 4.67
CA MET A 198 12.34 6.37 4.73
C MET A 198 11.93 5.88 3.35
N GLY A 199 12.26 6.59 2.27
CA GLY A 199 11.92 6.21 0.90
C GLY A 199 10.46 6.52 0.52
N PHE A 200 9.87 7.55 1.13
CA PHE A 200 8.54 8.06 0.78
C PHE A 200 8.63 9.45 0.17
N TYR A 201 7.78 9.71 -0.82
CA TYR A 201 7.73 11.01 -1.48
C TYR A 201 6.99 12.04 -0.63
N LYS A 202 7.39 13.30 -0.75
CA LYS A 202 6.76 14.49 -0.17
C LYS A 202 6.72 15.59 -1.21
N TRP A 203 5.62 16.31 -1.27
CA TRP A 203 5.57 17.58 -1.99
C TRP A 203 6.22 18.65 -1.11
N TRP A 204 7.30 19.26 -1.59
CA TRP A 204 7.84 20.48 -1.00
C TRP A 204 7.28 21.64 -1.80
N VAL A 205 6.40 22.42 -1.17
CA VAL A 205 5.66 23.52 -1.79
C VAL A 205 6.22 24.84 -1.28
N ASN A 206 6.56 25.75 -2.18
CA ASN A 206 6.87 27.15 -1.92
C ASN A 206 5.68 28.01 -2.36
N LEU A 207 5.24 28.96 -1.53
CA LEU A 207 4.20 29.94 -1.86
C LEU A 207 4.73 31.35 -1.64
N GLN A 208 4.45 32.25 -2.58
CA GLN A 208 4.62 33.68 -2.43
C GLN A 208 3.38 34.27 -1.76
N VAL A 209 3.50 34.66 -0.50
CA VAL A 209 2.39 35.14 0.32
C VAL A 209 2.53 36.64 0.58
N GLN A 210 1.48 37.39 0.28
CA GLN A 210 1.40 38.80 0.64
C GLN A 210 0.83 38.95 2.06
N ARG A 211 1.61 39.56 2.96
CA ARG A 211 1.17 39.89 4.32
C ARG A 211 0.40 41.22 4.35
N GLU A 212 -0.35 41.41 5.43
CA GLU A 212 -0.89 42.71 5.81
C GLU A 212 0.26 43.74 5.88
N GLY A 213 0.17 44.78 5.04
CA GLY A 213 1.26 45.75 4.82
C GLY A 213 1.95 45.65 3.46
N GLY A 214 1.56 44.70 2.59
CA GLY A 214 1.99 44.64 1.20
C GLY A 214 3.36 44.00 0.96
N GLN A 215 4.03 43.51 2.00
CA GLN A 215 5.27 42.76 1.85
C GLN A 215 4.97 41.33 1.40
N THR A 216 5.67 40.91 0.35
CA THR A 216 5.67 39.53 -0.13
C THR A 216 6.78 38.74 0.57
N GLN A 217 6.46 37.52 0.99
CA GLN A 217 7.42 36.57 1.55
C GLN A 217 7.20 35.19 0.95
N THR A 218 8.28 34.44 0.77
CA THR A 218 8.19 33.02 0.44
C THR A 218 8.00 32.22 1.72
N LEU A 219 6.93 31.44 1.79
CA LEU A 219 6.71 30.42 2.82
C LEU A 219 6.70 29.05 2.18
N ALA A 220 7.07 28.02 2.95
CA ALA A 220 7.10 26.67 2.42
C ALA A 220 6.48 25.64 3.36
N TRP A 221 5.96 24.57 2.76
CA TRP A 221 5.31 23.48 3.45
C TRP A 221 5.71 22.14 2.84
N LEU A 222 5.67 21.10 3.67
CA LEU A 222 5.69 19.71 3.22
C LEU A 222 4.25 19.19 3.20
N VAL A 223 3.85 18.61 2.07
CA VAL A 223 2.55 17.99 1.88
C VAL A 223 2.74 16.50 1.61
N ASP A 224 1.92 15.68 2.27
CA ASP A 224 1.89 14.23 2.12
C ASP A 224 1.13 13.87 0.82
N PRO A 225 1.81 13.37 -0.23
CA PRO A 225 1.19 13.07 -1.52
C PRO A 225 0.27 11.85 -1.45
N TYR A 226 0.32 11.08 -0.37
CA TYR A 226 -0.52 9.92 -0.17
C TYR A 226 -1.79 10.36 0.56
N PHE A 227 -1.66 10.99 1.72
CA PHE A 227 -2.81 11.28 2.60
C PHE A 227 -3.57 12.57 2.25
N GLY A 228 -3.03 13.49 1.43
CA GLY A 228 -3.75 14.74 1.15
C GLY A 228 -3.75 15.72 2.30
N ARG A 229 -2.62 15.87 3.00
CA ARG A 229 -2.49 16.75 4.16
C ARG A 229 -1.15 17.46 4.23
N VAL A 230 -1.15 18.65 4.81
CA VAL A 230 0.06 19.37 5.18
C VAL A 230 0.70 18.68 6.38
N ILE A 231 1.97 18.28 6.25
CA ILE A 231 2.78 17.67 7.31
C ILE A 231 3.29 18.76 8.26
N GLY A 232 3.74 19.88 7.70
CA GLY A 232 4.28 20.99 8.47
C GLY A 232 4.93 22.06 7.59
N GLN A 233 5.35 23.15 8.23
CA GLN A 233 6.15 24.20 7.59
C GLN A 233 7.58 23.72 7.36
N ALA A 234 8.19 24.23 6.29
CA ALA A 234 9.57 23.99 5.90
C ALA A 234 10.28 25.31 5.58
N GLN A 235 11.60 25.24 5.42
CA GLN A 235 12.32 26.33 4.76
C GLN A 235 12.01 26.32 3.26
N PRO A 236 12.01 27.47 2.57
CA PRO A 236 11.87 27.47 1.12
C PRO A 236 13.00 26.72 0.43
N PHE A 237 12.67 25.95 -0.60
CA PHE A 237 13.70 25.37 -1.46
C PHE A 237 14.32 26.45 -2.37
N PRO A 238 15.62 26.33 -2.71
CA PRO A 238 16.29 27.26 -3.62
C PRO A 238 15.86 27.03 -5.08
N GLU A 239 15.88 28.08 -5.90
CA GLU A 239 15.42 28.04 -7.31
C GLU A 239 16.11 26.96 -8.16
N ASN A 240 17.36 26.62 -7.86
CA ASN A 240 18.11 25.62 -8.60
C ASN A 240 17.67 24.17 -8.33
N MET A 241 16.86 23.91 -7.28
CA MET A 241 16.40 22.56 -6.97
C MET A 241 15.37 22.03 -7.97
N GLN A 242 14.67 22.88 -8.71
CA GLN A 242 13.74 22.43 -9.77
C GLN A 242 14.47 21.67 -10.91
N ASN A 243 15.79 21.84 -11.03
CA ASN A 243 16.61 21.15 -12.03
C ASN A 243 17.44 19.99 -11.45
N ASP A 244 17.29 19.65 -10.17
CA ASP A 244 18.04 18.55 -9.56
C ASP A 244 17.45 17.21 -10.04
N PRO A 245 18.26 16.31 -10.63
CA PRO A 245 17.77 15.01 -11.11
C PRO A 245 17.20 14.11 -10.00
N ARG A 246 17.45 14.42 -8.72
CA ARG A 246 16.84 13.77 -7.56
C ARG A 246 15.43 14.27 -7.28
N THR A 247 15.05 15.43 -7.80
CA THR A 247 13.67 15.88 -7.85
C THR A 247 13.02 15.27 -9.08
N ARG A 248 11.93 14.52 -8.89
CA ARG A 248 11.17 14.04 -10.05
C ARG A 248 10.43 15.24 -10.62
N GLY A 249 10.89 15.74 -11.76
CA GLY A 249 10.06 16.54 -12.64
C GLY A 249 8.91 15.66 -13.11
N GLN A 250 7.77 15.69 -12.40
CA GLN A 250 6.52 15.36 -13.08
C GLN A 250 6.41 16.40 -14.19
N LYS A 251 6.62 16.00 -15.45
CA LYS A 251 6.13 16.80 -16.58
C LYS A 251 4.68 17.10 -16.25
N SER A 252 4.37 18.38 -16.05
CA SER A 252 3.08 18.85 -15.55
C SER A 252 1.96 18.17 -16.32
N LEU A 253 1.27 17.22 -15.68
CA LEU A 253 0.12 16.54 -16.26
C LEU A 253 -1.05 17.53 -16.20
N ARG A 254 -1.10 18.47 -17.15
CA ARG A 254 -2.22 19.41 -17.23
C ARG A 254 -3.50 18.63 -17.54
N ARG A 255 -4.47 18.71 -16.64
CA ARG A 255 -5.85 18.26 -16.93
C ARG A 255 -6.45 19.16 -18.00
N ASP A 256 -6.96 18.55 -19.07
CA ASP A 256 -7.81 19.25 -20.01
C ASP A 256 -9.16 19.53 -19.33
N PRO A 257 -9.53 20.80 -19.09
CA PRO A 257 -10.78 21.15 -18.40
C PRO A 257 -12.03 20.73 -19.20
N SER A 258 -11.90 20.38 -20.48
CA SER A 258 -13.00 19.86 -21.30
C SER A 258 -13.18 18.34 -21.21
N ARG A 259 -12.22 17.61 -20.61
CA ARG A 259 -12.22 16.14 -20.48
C ARG A 259 -11.51 15.71 -19.18
N PRO A 260 -12.15 15.83 -18.01
CA PRO A 260 -11.52 15.54 -16.72
C PRO A 260 -11.02 14.10 -16.56
N ASP A 261 -11.49 13.17 -17.40
CA ASP A 261 -11.15 11.75 -17.35
C ASP A 261 -9.92 11.37 -18.21
N ARG A 262 -9.25 12.33 -18.88
CA ARG A 262 -8.05 12.06 -19.69
C ARG A 262 -6.85 12.88 -19.23
N VAL A 263 -5.80 12.16 -18.85
CA VAL A 263 -4.47 12.70 -18.57
C VAL A 263 -3.60 12.42 -19.80
N TYR A 264 -3.07 13.47 -20.43
CA TYR A 264 -2.11 13.35 -21.54
C TYR A 264 -0.69 13.60 -21.02
N MET A 265 0.27 12.78 -21.46
CA MET A 265 1.68 13.13 -21.33
C MET A 265 2.06 14.02 -22.51
N GLU A 266 2.62 15.21 -22.25
CA GLU A 266 3.34 15.96 -23.29
C GLU A 266 4.73 15.33 -23.48
N ASP A 267 5.05 15.00 -24.72
CA ASP A 267 6.36 14.49 -25.14
C ASP A 267 7.49 15.52 -24.96
#